data_AF-A0A954CCA8-F1
#
_entry.id   AF-A0A954CCA8-F1
#
_cell.length_a   1.000
_cell.length_b   1.000
_cell.length_c   1.000
_cell.angle_alpha   90.00
_cell.angle_beta   90.00
_cell.angle_gamma   90.00
#
_symmetry.space_group_name_H-M   'P 1'
#
loop_
_entity.id
_entity.type
_entity.pdbx_description
1 polymer ?
#
loop_
_entity_poly.entity_id
_entity_poly.type
_entity_poly.pdbx_seq_one_letter_code
_entity_poly.pdbx_strand_id
1 'polypeptide(L)' 'ALLIVGTADDNLGPTMAPRFAETYRAAGGELQYEEFPGAPHAFIGKDPQAEIARRAIALILDFVHAQTR' A
#
# COMPACT_ATOMS: atom_id res chain seq x y z
N ALA A 1 1.49 -10.91 -2.35
CA ALA A 1 0.91 -9.63 -2.86
C ALA A 1 1.41 -8.45 -2.03
N LEU A 2 1.27 -7.21 -2.52
CA LEU A 2 1.57 -5.96 -1.81
C LEU A 2 0.32 -5.07 -1.79
N LEU A 3 -0.08 -4.59 -0.60
CA LEU A 3 -1.15 -3.61 -0.39
C LEU A 3 -0.58 -2.36 0.27
N ILE A 4 -0.78 -1.21 -0.39
CA ILE A 4 -0.38 0.12 0.09
C ILE A 4 -1.64 0.95 0.29
N VAL A 5 -1.77 1.61 1.45
CA VAL A 5 -2.88 2.52 1.74
C VAL A 5 -2.40 3.79 2.44
N GLY A 6 -2.98 4.92 2.08
CA GLY A 6 -2.80 6.17 2.82
C GLY A 6 -3.83 6.29 3.95
N THR A 7 -3.42 6.73 5.14
CA THR A 7 -4.36 6.84 6.28
C THR A 7 -5.28 8.07 6.20
N ALA A 8 -5.05 8.97 5.24
CA ALA A 8 -5.92 10.10 4.91
C ALA A 8 -6.63 9.89 3.56
N ASP A 9 -6.73 8.64 3.09
CA ASP A 9 -7.56 8.27 1.95
C ASP A 9 -9.04 8.52 2.29
N ASP A 10 -9.69 9.35 1.49
CA ASP A 10 -11.08 9.77 1.64
C ASP A 10 -12.06 8.85 0.89
N ASN A 11 -11.55 7.95 0.05
CA ASN A 11 -12.34 6.93 -0.66
C ASN A 11 -12.49 5.65 0.17
N LEU A 12 -11.55 5.37 1.08
CA LEU A 12 -11.57 4.19 1.93
C LEU A 12 -11.77 4.56 3.40
N GLY A 13 -12.75 3.94 4.04
CA GLY A 13 -12.92 4.02 5.49
C GLY A 13 -11.72 3.38 6.22
N PRO A 14 -11.40 3.82 7.45
CA PRO A 14 -10.15 3.47 8.13
C PRO A 14 -9.99 1.97 8.41
N THR A 15 -11.08 1.20 8.41
CA THR A 15 -11.05 -0.24 8.65
C THR A 15 -10.99 -1.08 7.39
N MET A 16 -11.17 -0.50 6.19
CA MET A 16 -11.31 -1.30 4.96
C MET A 16 -10.02 -2.06 4.61
N ALA A 17 -8.90 -1.35 4.55
CA ALA A 17 -7.61 -1.96 4.19
C ALA A 17 -7.12 -2.99 5.24
N PRO A 18 -7.21 -2.72 6.57
CA PRO A 18 -6.90 -3.73 7.58
C PRO A 18 -7.77 -4.99 7.47
N ARG A 19 -9.08 -4.84 7.27
CA ARG A 19 -10.00 -5.98 7.11
C ARG A 19 -9.70 -6.79 5.86
N PHE A 20 -9.38 -6.13 4.75
CA PHE A 20 -8.96 -6.83 3.55
C PHE A 20 -7.68 -7.62 3.80
N ALA A 21 -6.68 -7.01 4.45
CA ALA A 21 -5.42 -7.68 4.74
C ALA A 21 -5.59 -8.91 5.64
N GLU A 22 -6.43 -8.81 6.66
CA GLU A 22 -6.79 -9.92 7.55
C GLU A 22 -7.51 -11.04 6.80
N THR A 23 -8.56 -10.72 6.05
CA THR A 23 -9.36 -11.71 5.32
C THR A 23 -8.58 -12.39 4.20
N TYR A 24 -7.72 -11.66 3.49
CA TYR A 24 -6.83 -12.23 2.46
C TYR A 24 -5.85 -13.25 3.07
N ARG A 25 -5.27 -12.94 4.24
CA ARG A 25 -4.40 -13.87 4.97
C ARG A 25 -5.16 -15.08 5.49
N ALA A 26 -6.37 -14.90 6.03
CA ALA A 26 -7.22 -15.99 6.49
C ALA A 26 -7.62 -16.96 5.36
N ALA A 27 -7.69 -16.47 4.12
CA ALA A 27 -7.93 -17.29 2.93
C ALA A 27 -6.66 -18.02 2.42
N GLY A 28 -5.53 -17.94 3.13
CA GLY A 28 -4.27 -18.57 2.75
C GLY A 28 -3.38 -17.72 1.84
N GLY A 29 -3.74 -16.45 1.61
CA GLY A 29 -2.94 -15.54 0.79
C GLY A 29 -1.80 -14.89 1.57
N GLU A 30 -0.63 -14.76 0.94
CA GLU A 30 0.48 -14.00 1.48
C GLU A 30 0.42 -12.52 1.04
N LEU A 31 0.45 -11.61 2.01
CA LEU A 31 0.29 -10.17 1.79
C LEU A 31 1.24 -9.35 2.66
N GLN A 32 2.06 -8.51 2.01
CA GLN A 32 2.70 -7.36 2.63
C GLN A 32 1.70 -6.20 2.69
N TYR A 33 1.49 -5.63 3.87
CA TYR A 33 0.54 -4.54 4.10
C TYR A 33 1.29 -3.32 4.65
N GLU A 34 1.19 -2.18 3.95
CA GLU A 34 1.94 -0.97 4.25
C GLU A 34 1.00 0.23 4.34
N GLU A 35 1.00 0.89 5.50
CA GLU A 35 0.26 2.13 5.73
C GLU A 35 1.17 3.35 5.57
N PHE A 36 0.64 4.39 4.95
CA PHE A 36 1.30 5.67 4.73
C PHE A 36 0.56 6.77 5.50
N PRO A 37 1.05 7.13 6.70
CA PRO A 37 0.39 8.12 7.55
C PRO A 37 0.19 9.46 6.84
N GLY A 38 -1.03 9.97 6.87
CA GLY A 38 -1.42 11.25 6.29
C GLY A 38 -1.46 11.29 4.76
N ALA A 39 -1.13 10.20 4.06
CA ALA A 39 -1.19 10.16 2.61
C ALA A 39 -2.65 10.16 2.12
N PRO A 40 -3.03 11.04 1.17
CA PRO A 40 -4.37 11.06 0.60
C PRO A 40 -4.55 9.96 -0.46
N HIS A 41 -5.79 9.81 -0.94
CA HIS A 41 -6.07 8.95 -2.07
C HIS A 41 -5.17 9.26 -3.27
N ALA A 42 -4.62 8.21 -3.91
CA ALA A 42 -3.75 8.29 -5.07
C ALA A 42 -2.48 9.17 -4.90
N PHE A 43 -1.94 9.31 -3.68
CA PHE A 43 -0.80 10.19 -3.40
C PHE A 43 0.41 9.98 -4.32
N ILE A 44 0.70 8.74 -4.72
CA ILE A 44 1.82 8.41 -5.63
C ILE A 44 1.63 9.08 -7.00
N GLY A 45 0.41 9.00 -7.55
CA GLY A 45 0.10 9.57 -8.87
C GLY A 45 -0.07 11.08 -8.85
N LYS A 46 -0.54 11.65 -7.73
CA LYS A 46 -0.73 13.10 -7.56
C LYS A 46 0.59 13.86 -7.51
N ASP A 47 1.58 13.34 -6.79
CA ASP A 47 2.93 13.91 -6.76
C ASP A 47 3.97 12.80 -6.61
N PRO A 48 4.51 12.25 -7.72
CA PRO A 48 5.51 11.20 -7.67
C PRO A 48 6.87 11.66 -7.15
N GLN A 49 7.13 12.97 -7.05
CA GLN A 49 8.40 13.52 -6.55
C GLN A 49 8.39 13.73 -5.03
N ALA A 50 7.21 13.80 -4.42
CA ALA A 50 7.04 13.83 -2.97
C ALA A 50 7.80 12.68 -2.31
N GLU A 51 8.39 12.94 -1.14
CA GLU A 51 9.14 11.94 -0.39
C GLU A 51 8.31 10.70 -0.06
N ILE A 52 7.05 10.91 0.33
CA ILE A 52 6.12 9.85 0.65
C ILE A 52 5.81 8.96 -0.56
N ALA A 53 5.69 9.55 -1.76
CA ALA A 53 5.51 8.82 -3.01
C ALA A 53 6.76 8.05 -3.40
N ARG A 54 7.95 8.67 -3.30
CA ARG A 54 9.23 7.99 -3.57
C ARG A 54 9.45 6.78 -2.67
N ARG A 55 9.07 6.85 -1.39
CA ARG A 55 9.10 5.69 -0.47
C ARG A 55 8.17 4.58 -0.94
N ALA A 56 6.94 4.90 -1.35
CA ALA A 56 6.02 3.89 -1.87
C ALA A 56 6.50 3.25 -3.18
N ILE A 57 7.07 4.05 -4.08
CA ILE A 57 7.67 3.57 -5.33
C ILE A 57 8.83 2.61 -5.05
N ALA A 58 9.71 2.92 -4.08
CA ALA A 58 10.80 2.03 -3.69
C ALA A 58 10.27 0.66 -3.21
N LEU A 59 9.24 0.64 -2.37
CA LEU A 59 8.61 -0.62 -1.92
C LEU A 59 8.00 -1.43 -3.08
N ILE A 60 7.39 -0.76 -4.06
CA ILE A 60 6.85 -1.42 -5.25
C ILE A 60 7.98 -2.06 -6.06
N LEU A 61 9.09 -1.35 -6.26
CA LEU A 61 10.26 -1.87 -6.98
C LEU A 61 10.86 -3.08 -6.25
N ASP A 62 11.04 -2.99 -4.93
CA ASP A 62 11.57 -4.10 -4.12
C ASP A 62 10.67 -5.33 -4.20
N PHE A 63 9.35 -5.13 -4.10
CA PHE A 63 8.38 -6.20 -4.25
C PHE A 63 8.50 -6.88 -5.62
N VAL A 64 8.50 -6.10 -6.72
CA VAL A 64 8.61 -6.65 -8.08
C VAL A 64 9.92 -7.42 -8.26
N HIS A 65 11.06 -6.85 -7.85
CA HIS A 65 12.35 -7.52 -7.94
C HIS A 65 12.40 -8.84 -7.16
N ALA A 66 11.70 -8.93 -6.02
CA ALA A 66 11.62 -10.16 -5.24
C ALA A 66 10.77 -11.26 -5.92
N GLN A 67 9.81 -10.89 -6.78
CA GLN A 67 8.96 -11.85 -7.51
C GLN A 67 9.59 -12.37 -8.81
N THR A 68 10.63 -11.70 -9.33
CA THR A 68 11.27 -12.06 -10.60
C THR A 68 12.60 -12.79 -10.44
N ARG A 69 12.98 -13.14 -9.22
CA ARG A 69 14.14 -14.02 -8.92
C ARG A 69 13.71 -15.47 -8.95
#